data_AF-A0A1D6HR67-F1
#
_entry.id   AF-A0A1D6HR67-F1
#
_cell.length_a   1.000
_cell.length_b   1.000
_cell.length_c   1.000
_cell.angle_alpha   90.00
_cell.angle_beta   90.00
_cell.angle_gamma   90.00
#
_symmetry.space_group_name_H-M   'P 1'
#
loop_
_entity.id
_entity.type
_entity.pdbx_description
1 polymer ?
#
loop_
_entity_poly.entity_id
_entity_poly.type
_entity_poly.pdbx_seq_one_letter_code
_entity_poly.pdbx_strand_id
1 'polypeptide(L)'
;MGDAEIDVAPLVEAANASPEASLRNGAIILSVRPSATNCLADESHVCWRNGKFAQDMILRLRNVESGEIQLQLQWVSIPPAAASR
;
A
#
# COMPACT_ATOMS: atom_id res chain seq x y z
N MET A 1 -19.47 13.06 -5.14
CA MET A 1 -18.03 13.43 -5.13
C MET A 1 -17.18 12.18 -5.42
N GLY A 2 -17.54 11.43 -6.48
CA GLY A 2 -16.84 10.24 -6.96
C GLY A 2 -16.62 9.10 -5.97
N ASP A 3 -15.98 8.03 -6.46
CA ASP A 3 -15.53 6.87 -5.68
C ASP A 3 -14.23 6.27 -6.28
N ALA A 4 -13.49 5.52 -5.47
CA ALA A 4 -12.32 4.77 -5.90
C ALA A 4 -12.15 3.52 -5.01
N GLU A 5 -11.52 2.49 -5.57
CA GLU A 5 -11.20 1.24 -4.89
C GLU A 5 -9.69 1.03 -4.87
N ILE A 6 -9.21 0.38 -3.81
CA ILE A 6 -7.81 -0.01 -3.64
C ILE A 6 -7.72 -1.53 -3.46
N ASP A 7 -6.72 -2.13 -4.10
CA ASP A 7 -6.32 -3.50 -3.80
C ASP A 7 -5.20 -3.47 -2.75
N VAL A 8 -5.42 -4.17 -1.64
CA VAL A 8 -4.48 -4.27 -0.52
C VAL A 8 -3.55 -5.48 -0.63
N ALA A 9 -3.80 -6.40 -1.58
CA ALA A 9 -2.99 -7.59 -1.78
C ALA A 9 -1.48 -7.28 -1.97
N PRO A 10 -1.07 -6.25 -2.75
CA PRO A 10 0.35 -5.93 -2.90
C PRO A 10 1.04 -5.59 -1.57
N LEU A 11 0.38 -4.87 -0.67
CA LEU A 11 0.94 -4.54 0.65
C LEU A 11 1.05 -5.79 1.53
N VAL A 12 0.02 -6.66 1.50
CA VAL A 12 -0.01 -7.92 2.26
C VAL A 12 1.07 -8.89 1.77
N GLU A 13 1.22 -9.02 0.45
CA GLU A 13 2.24 -9.87 -0.17
C GLU A 13 3.64 -9.42 0.20
N ALA A 14 3.93 -8.11 0.11
CA ALA A 14 5.22 -7.56 0.53
C ALA A 14 5.52 -7.87 2.00
N ALA A 15 4.52 -7.71 2.88
CA ALA A 15 4.65 -7.97 4.31
C ALA A 15 4.88 -9.45 4.63
N ASN A 16 4.28 -10.37 3.87
CA ASN A 16 4.42 -11.81 4.10
C ASN A 16 5.69 -12.41 3.48
N ALA A 17 6.16 -11.89 2.33
CA ALA A 17 7.24 -12.49 1.56
C ALA A 17 8.64 -11.97 1.92
N SER A 18 8.75 -10.81 2.56
CA SER A 18 10.03 -10.11 2.69
C SER A 18 10.60 -10.21 4.10
N PRO A 19 11.83 -10.74 4.29
CA PRO A 19 12.46 -10.77 5.59
C PRO A 19 12.92 -9.36 5.99
N GLU A 20 12.20 -8.73 6.93
CA GLU A 20 12.40 -7.35 7.39
C GLU A 20 13.86 -7.00 7.70
N ALA A 21 14.62 -7.96 8.25
CA ALA A 21 16.00 -7.79 8.69
C ALA A 21 17.01 -7.47 7.55
N SER A 22 16.67 -7.72 6.28
CA SER A 22 17.57 -7.48 5.14
C SER A 22 17.23 -6.24 4.31
N LEU A 23 16.11 -5.57 4.61
CA LEU A 23 15.58 -4.48 3.79
C LEU A 23 16.21 -3.14 4.18
N ARG A 24 16.75 -2.43 3.19
CA ARG A 24 17.23 -1.05 3.37
C ARG A 24 16.06 -0.08 3.38
N ASN A 25 16.19 0.99 4.15
CA ASN A 25 15.21 2.07 4.14
C ASN A 25 15.06 2.65 2.71
N GLY A 26 13.83 2.77 2.23
CA GLY A 26 13.50 3.20 0.88
C GLY A 26 13.49 2.09 -0.17
N ALA A 27 13.76 0.83 0.19
CA ALA A 27 13.69 -0.28 -0.77
C ALA A 27 12.27 -0.43 -1.33
N ILE A 28 12.15 -0.46 -2.65
CA ILE A 28 10.90 -0.79 -3.36
C ILE A 28 10.80 -2.32 -3.40
N ILE A 29 9.68 -2.84 -2.90
CA ILE A 29 9.41 -4.27 -2.78
C ILE A 29 8.53 -4.72 -3.94
N LEU A 30 7.45 -3.97 -4.20
CA LEU A 30 6.50 -4.21 -5.28
C LEU A 30 6.07 -2.88 -5.88
N SER A 31 5.68 -2.90 -7.16
CA SER A 31 5.12 -1.76 -7.88
C SER A 31 3.82 -2.17 -8.56
N VAL A 32 2.81 -1.30 -8.51
CA VAL A 32 1.51 -1.48 -9.16
C VAL A 32 1.31 -0.31 -10.12
N ARG A 33 1.13 -0.61 -11.41
CA ARG A 33 0.93 0.41 -12.44
C ARG A 33 -0.56 0.76 -12.60
N PRO A 34 -0.86 2.00 -13.03
CA PRO A 34 -2.19 2.35 -13.52
C PRO A 34 -2.65 1.38 -14.61
N SER A 35 -3.91 0.97 -14.53
CA SER A 35 -4.53 0.10 -15.52
C SER A 35 -6.01 0.43 -15.70
N ALA A 36 -6.65 -0.16 -16.71
CA ALA A 36 -8.09 -0.02 -16.91
C ALA A 36 -8.94 -0.67 -15.80
N THR A 37 -8.34 -1.48 -14.92
CA THR A 37 -9.03 -2.26 -13.89
C THR A 37 -8.76 -1.76 -12.47
N ASN A 38 -7.98 -0.69 -12.30
CA ASN A 38 -7.71 -0.09 -10.99
C ASN A 38 -7.95 1.42 -11.02
N CYS A 39 -7.89 2.06 -9.86
CA CYS A 39 -8.12 3.49 -9.73
C CYS A 39 -6.82 4.31 -9.63
N LEU A 40 -5.66 3.73 -9.92
CA LEU A 40 -4.38 4.43 -9.78
C LEU A 40 -4.23 5.51 -10.86
N ALA A 41 -3.90 6.74 -10.44
CA ALA A 41 -3.56 7.84 -11.33
C ALA A 41 -2.07 7.82 -11.75
N ASP A 42 -1.21 7.21 -10.92
CA ASP A 42 0.23 7.05 -11.14
C ASP A 42 0.72 5.70 -10.56
N GLU A 43 1.95 5.30 -10.89
CA GLU A 43 2.56 4.07 -10.34
C GLU A 43 2.64 4.15 -8.81
N SER A 44 2.15 3.11 -8.15
CA SER A 44 2.21 2.96 -6.70
C SER A 44 3.31 1.99 -6.32
N HIS A 45 4.06 2.32 -5.27
CA HIS A 45 5.16 1.50 -4.78
C HIS A 45 4.91 1.07 -3.35
N VAL A 46 5.04 -0.23 -3.09
CA VAL A 46 5.18 -0.74 -1.72
C VAL A 46 6.66 -0.65 -1.36
N CYS A 47 6.97 0.13 -0.33
CA CYS A 47 8.32 0.41 0.12
C CYS A 47 8.54 -0.02 1.57
N TRP A 48 9.76 -0.43 1.89
CA TRP A 48 10.23 -0.55 3.26
C TRP A 48 10.72 0.81 3.76
N ARG A 49 10.02 1.41 4.74
CA ARG A 49 10.36 2.70 5.32
C ARG A 49 10.31 2.66 6.83
N ASN A 50 11.44 2.98 7.47
CA ASN A 50 11.56 3.12 8.93
C ASN A 50 10.98 1.93 9.72
N GLY A 51 11.27 0.70 9.27
CA GLY A 51 10.83 -0.51 9.95
C GLY A 51 9.39 -0.95 9.63
N LYS A 52 8.76 -0.39 8.59
CA LYS A 52 7.39 -0.73 8.17
C LYS A 52 7.26 -0.80 6.66
N PHE A 53 6.31 -1.60 6.18
CA PHE A 53 5.85 -1.50 4.80
C PHE A 53 4.87 -0.34 4.66
N ALA A 54 5.09 0.52 3.67
CA ALA A 54 4.22 1.62 3.33
C ALA A 54 3.97 1.66 1.82
N GLN A 55 2.76 2.01 1.41
CA GLN A 55 2.39 2.13 0.00
C GLN A 55 1.79 3.51 -0.27
N ASP A 56 2.50 4.33 -1.05
CA ASP A 56 2.01 5.62 -1.52
C ASP A 56 1.10 5.41 -2.74
N MET A 57 -0.05 6.08 -2.80
CA MET A 57 -1.04 5.94 -3.86
C MET A 57 -1.67 7.28 -4.23
N ILE A 58 -1.89 7.50 -5.53
CA ILE A 58 -2.77 8.56 -6.04
C ILE A 58 -3.92 7.87 -6.76
N LEU A 59 -5.15 8.15 -6.33
CA LEU A 59 -6.36 7.53 -6.87
C LEU A 59 -7.15 8.54 -7.70
N ARG A 60 -7.49 8.18 -8.93
CA ARG A 60 -8.42 8.93 -9.77
C ARG A 60 -9.85 8.51 -9.43
N LEU A 61 -10.68 9.47 -9.06
CA LEU A 61 -12.08 9.21 -8.74
C LEU A 61 -12.87 8.86 -10.01
N ARG A 62 -13.74 7.86 -9.90
CA ARG A 62 -14.74 7.48 -10.89
C ARG A 62 -16.07 8.19 -10.60
N ASN A 63 -17.01 8.14 -11.54
CA ASN A 63 -18.37 8.66 -11.36
C ASN A 63 -18.43 10.14 -10.94
N VAL A 64 -17.45 10.93 -11.39
CA VAL A 64 -17.34 12.37 -11.14
C VAL A 64 -16.57 13.03 -12.28
N GLU A 65 -16.78 14.32 -12.53
CA GLU A 65 -16.11 15.07 -13.61
C GLU A 65 -14.61 15.27 -13.35
N SER A 66 -14.21 15.37 -12.09
CA SER A 66 -12.82 15.53 -11.69
C SER A 66 -12.63 15.16 -10.21
N GLY A 67 -11.38 14.84 -9.86
CA GLY A 67 -10.97 14.59 -8.48
C GLY A 67 -9.93 13.48 -8.38
N GLU A 68 -8.95 13.70 -7.53
CA GLU A 68 -7.93 12.72 -7.16
C GLU A 68 -7.79 12.70 -5.63
N ILE A 69 -7.44 11.55 -5.08
CA ILE A 69 -7.12 11.38 -3.66
C ILE A 69 -5.69 10.84 -3.55
N GLN A 70 -4.82 11.56 -2.87
CA GLN A 70 -3.52 11.06 -2.47
C GLN A 70 -3.61 10.48 -1.07
N LEU A 71 -3.12 9.25 -0.89
CA LEU A 71 -3.11 8.55 0.40
C LEU A 71 -1.88 7.66 0.55
N GLN A 72 -1.66 7.18 1.77
CA GLN A 72 -0.64 6.19 2.10
C GLN A 72 -1.23 5.09 2.96
N LEU A 73 -0.98 3.84 2.60
CA LEU A 73 -1.23 2.68 3.46
C LEU A 73 0.02 2.35 4.26
N GLN A 74 -0.14 1.91 5.50
CA GLN A 74 0.95 1.43 6.35
C GLN A 74 0.58 0.09 6.96
N TRP A 75 1.51 -0.86 6.90
CA TRP A 75 1.36 -2.14 7.57
C TRP A 75 1.65 -1.99 9.07
N VAL A 76 0.79 -2.57 9.91
CA VAL A 76 0.95 -2.62 11.36
C VAL A 76 0.86 -4.07 11.81
N SER A 77 1.94 -4.59 12.40
CA SER A 77 1.94 -5.89 13.05
C SER A 77 1.23 -5.80 14.39
N ILE A 78 0.22 -6.65 14.59
CA ILE A 78 -0.49 -6.78 15.87
C ILE A 78 0.22 -7.89 16.65
N PRO A 79 0.89 -7.59 17.77
CA PRO A 79 1.50 -8.64 18.58
C PRO A 79 0.42 -9.60 19.09
N PRO A 80 0.73 -10.91 19.21
CA PRO A 80 -0.22 -11.86 19.75
C PRO A 80 -0.67 -11.42 21.15
N ALA A 81 -1.96 -11.59 21.45
CA ALA A 81 -2.51 -11.28 22.75
C ALA A 81 -1.68 -12.00 23.83
N ALA A 82 -1.25 -11.26 24.84
CA ALA A 82 -0.57 -11.87 25.99
C ALA A 82 -1.51 -12.91 26.58
N ALA A 83 -1.13 -14.19 26.50
CA ALA A 83 -1.87 -15.25 27.14
C ALA A 83 -1.95 -14.92 28.64
N SER A 84 -3.14 -14.60 29.13
CA SER A 84 -3.39 -14.48 30.56
C SER A 84 -3.06 -15.83 31.19
N ARG A 85 -1.94 -15.88 31.91
CA ARG A 85 -1.56 -17.01 32.77
C ARG A 85 -2.38 -17.00 34.05
#